data_AF-A0A2S3UPU5-F1
#
_entry.id   AF-A0A2S3UPU5-F1
#
_cell.length_a   1.000
_cell.length_b   1.000
_cell.length_c   1.000
_cell.angle_alpha   90.00
_cell.angle_beta   90.00
_cell.angle_gamma   90.00
#
_symmetry.space_group_name_H-M   'P 1'
#
loop_
_entity.id
_entity.type
_entity.pdbx_description
1 polymer ?
#
loop_
_entity_poly.entity_id
_entity_poly.type
_entity_poly.pdbx_seq_one_letter_code
_entity_poly.pdbx_strand_id
1 'polypeptide(L)' 'MRLTAPSFIVFLISLVLFVIAVLPLAGIAIPSIGVSTLWLLIAAYVVLAAGVLFKGI' A
#
# COMPACT_ATOMS: atom_id res chain seq x y z
N MET A 1 -20.80 4.33 -8.76
CA MET A 1 -19.34 4.58 -8.69
C MET A 1 -18.71 3.95 -9.93
N ARG A 2 -18.10 4.72 -10.83
CA ARG A 2 -17.34 4.16 -11.95
C ARG A 2 -15.93 3.84 -11.42
N LEU A 3 -15.80 2.69 -10.75
CA LEU A 3 -14.50 2.21 -10.29
C LEU A 3 -13.64 1.94 -11.53
N THR A 4 -12.45 2.53 -11.56
CA THR A 4 -11.52 2.35 -12.68
C THR A 4 -10.34 1.51 -12.20
N ALA A 5 -9.69 0.78 -13.09
CA ALA A 5 -8.44 0.13 -12.73
C ALA A 5 -7.41 1.21 -12.36
N PRO A 6 -6.69 1.07 -11.23
CA PRO A 6 -5.61 1.96 -10.88
C PRO A 6 -4.51 1.86 -11.94
N SER A 7 -3.72 2.91 -12.12
CA SER A 7 -2.56 2.83 -13.01
C SER A 7 -1.61 1.73 -12.53
N PHE A 8 -0.89 1.10 -13.47
CA PHE A 8 0.06 0.05 -13.13
C PHE A 8 1.13 0.53 -12.13
N ILE A 9 1.53 1.80 -12.22
CA ILE A 9 2.50 2.43 -11.32
C ILE A 9 1.92 2.57 -9.90
N VAL A 10 0.70 3.10 -9.76
CA VAL A 10 0.06 3.26 -8.43
C VAL A 10 -0.21 1.91 -7.78
N PHE A 11 -0.63 0.92 -8.57
CA PHE A 11 -0.74 -0.46 -8.09
C PHE A 11 0.60 -0.98 -7.56
N LEU A 12 1.69 -0.82 -8.32
CA LEU A 12 3.04 -1.23 -7.90
C LEU A 12 3.48 -0.55 -6.61
N ILE A 13 3.25 0.76 -6.47
CA ILE A 13 3.59 1.51 -5.25
C ILE A 13 2.82 0.95 -4.06
N SER A 14 1.50 0.76 -4.19
CA SER A 14 0.68 0.21 -3.11
C SER A 14 1.10 -1.22 -2.73
N LEU A 15 1.47 -2.04 -3.71
CA LEU A 15 1.94 -3.41 -3.50
C LEU A 15 3.26 -3.44 -2.74
N VAL A 16 4.22 -2.59 -3.10
CA VAL A 16 5.52 -2.50 -2.41
C VAL A 16 5.33 -2.05 -0.97
N LEU A 17 4.51 -1.01 -0.73
CA LEU A 17 4.20 -0.55 0.64
C LEU A 17 3.55 -1.67 1.47
N PHE A 18 2.63 -2.42 0.87
CA PHE A 18 1.99 -3.55 1.52
C PHE A 18 2.99 -4.66 1.89
N VAL A 19 3.84 -5.07 0.94
CA VAL A 19 4.87 -6.10 1.18
C VAL A 19 5.79 -5.69 2.32
N ILE A 20 6.29 -4.45 2.30
CA ILE A 20 7.18 -3.92 3.35
C ILE A 20 6.48 -3.92 4.72
N ALA A 21 5.19 -3.59 4.76
CA ALA A 21 4.43 -3.57 6.01
C ALA A 21 4.15 -4.99 6.56
N VAL A 22 3.97 -5.98 5.69
CA VAL A 22 3.65 -7.36 6.09
C VAL A 22 4.89 -8.12 6.58
N LEU A 23 6.09 -7.78 6.11
CA LEU A 23 7.34 -8.44 6.52
C LEU A 23 7.54 -8.48 8.06
N PRO A 24 7.34 -7.38 8.81
CA PRO A 24 7.35 -7.41 10.27
C PRO A 24 6.33 -8.36 10.91
N LEU A 25 5.12 -8.48 10.33
CA LEU A 25 4.10 -9.42 10.81
C LEU A 25 4.49 -10.88 10.57
N ALA A 26 5.30 -11.14 9.55
CA ALA A 26 5.87 -12.46 9.26
C ALA A 26 7.13 -12.78 10.11
N GLY A 27 7.49 -11.93 11.08
CA GLY A 27 8.67 -12.11 11.93
C GLY A 27 9.98 -11.62 11.31
N ILE A 28 9.93 -11.00 10.13
CA ILE A 28 11.11 -10.40 9.48
C ILE A 28 11.24 -8.97 9.99
N ALA A 29 12.17 -8.76 10.92
CA ALA A 29 12.42 -7.44 11.49
C ALA A 29 13.02 -6.50 10.45
N ILE A 30 12.27 -5.45 10.09
CA ILE A 30 12.82 -4.32 9.34
C ILE A 30 13.12 -3.19 10.35
N PRO A 31 14.40 -2.85 10.57
CA PRO A 31 14.77 -1.73 11.41
C PRO A 31 14.05 -0.47 10.93
N SER A 32 13.55 0.38 11.84
CA SER A 32 12.75 1.61 11.60
C SER A 32 11.25 1.47 11.28
N ILE A 33 10.73 0.27 11.03
CA ILE A 33 9.33 0.11 10.58
C ILE A 33 8.37 -0.36 11.70
N GLY A 34 8.86 -1.00 12.76
CA GLY A 34 8.01 -1.72 13.73
C GLY A 34 6.85 -0.93 14.35
N VAL A 35 7.05 0.35 14.70
CA VAL A 35 5.96 1.21 15.24
C VAL A 35 5.03 1.72 14.13
N SER A 36 5.54 1.80 12.91
CA SER A 36 4.88 2.37 11.74
C SER A 36 4.18 1.33 10.86
N THR A 37 4.27 0.04 11.20
CA THR A 37 3.72 -1.07 10.40
C THR A 37 2.22 -0.89 10.09
N LEU A 38 1.42 -0.53 11.10
CA LEU A 38 -0.02 -0.27 10.91
C LEU A 38 -0.27 0.93 10.01
N TRP A 39 0.53 1.99 10.15
CA TRP A 39 0.43 3.19 9.33
C TRP A 39 0.80 2.93 7.87
N LEU A 40 1.82 2.09 7.62
CA LEU A 40 2.20 1.65 6.29
C LEU A 40 1.13 0.79 5.62
N LEU A 41 0.47 -0.10 6.37
CA LEU A 41 -0.68 -0.87 5.87
C LEU A 41 -1.83 0.04 5.46
N ILE A 42 -2.16 1.03 6.29
CA ILE A 42 -3.21 2.02 5.98
C ILE A 42 -2.81 2.83 4.75
N ALA A 43 -1.57 3.30 4.67
CA ALA A 43 -1.07 4.05 3.52
C ALA A 43 -1.15 3.22 2.22
N ALA A 44 -0.75 1.94 2.26
CA ALA A 44 -0.87 1.04 1.12
C ALA A 44 -2.31 0.91 0.62
N TYR A 45 -3.26 0.74 1.55
CA TYR A 45 -4.69 0.67 1.22
C TYR A 45 -5.21 1.99 0.64
N VAL A 46 -4.88 3.13 1.26
CA VAL A 46 -5.32 4.46 0.81
C VAL A 46 -4.79 4.78 -0.59
N VAL A 47 -3.52 4.46 -0.88
CA VAL A 47 -2.93 4.67 -2.20
C VAL A 47 -3.64 3.82 -3.26
N LEU A 48 -3.92 2.56 -2.97
CA LEU A 48 -4.67 1.69 -3.88
C LEU A 48 -6.10 2.20 -4.08
N ALA A 49 -6.79 2.55 -3.00
CA ALA A 49 -8.15 3.09 -3.05
C ALA A 49 -8.20 4.39 -3.87
N ALA A 50 -7.22 5.27 -3.71
CA ALA A 50 -7.11 6.50 -4.50
C ALA A 50 -6.99 6.19 -6.00
N GLY A 51 -6.15 5.24 -6.41
CA GLY A 51 -6.05 4.86 -7.83
C GLY A 51 -7.33 4.23 -8.40
N VAL A 52 -8.12 3.54 -7.56
CA VAL A 52 -9.41 2.97 -8.01
C VAL A 52 -10.52 4.03 -8.12
N LEU A 53 -10.52 4.99 -7.19
CA LEU A 53 -11.55 6.03 -7.08
C LEU A 53 -11.33 7.18 -8.08
N PHE A 54 -10.07 7.56 -8.32
CA PHE A 54 -9.73 8.67 -9.20
C PHE A 54 -9.22 8.13 -10.54
N LYS A 55 -10.06 8.21 -11.57
CA LYS A 55 -9.71 7.77 -12.92
C LYS A 55 -8.48 8.54 -13.44
N GLY A 56 -7.41 7.82 -13.74
CA GLY A 56 -6.19 8.37 -14.35
C GLY A 56 -4.97 8.42 -13.43
N ILE A 57 -5.11 7.98 -12.18
CA ILE A 57 -4.04 7.64 -11.24
C ILE A 57 -4.19 6.18 -10.83
#